data_AF-F3FXH4-F1
#
_entry.id   AF-F3FXH4-F1
#
_cell.length_a   1.000
_cell.length_b   1.000
_cell.length_c   1.000
_cell.angle_alpha   90.00
_cell.angle_beta   90.00
_cell.angle_gamma   90.00
#
_symmetry.space_group_name_H-M   'P 1'
#
loop_
_entity.id
_entity.type
_entity.pdbx_description
1 polymer ?
#
loop_
_entity_poly.entity_id
_entity_poly.type
_entity_poly.pdbx_seq_one_letter_code
_entity_poly.pdbx_strand_id
1 'polypeptide(L)' 'ENVLLAMPGIREAIVIARNDNQGDSDSQRLVAYVCGEAVAAEHLRAELLKHLPEYMVPSAFVHLDSL' A
#
# COMPACT_ATOMS: atom_id res chain seq x y z
N GLU A 1 6.59 -3.94 -1.54
CA GLU A 1 6.24 -5.15 -0.77
C GLU A 1 7.16 -5.39 0.42
N ASN A 2 8.47 -5.58 0.22
CA ASN A 2 9.41 -5.92 1.32
C ASN A 2 9.31 -5.06 2.59
N VAL A 3 9.08 -3.75 2.47
CA VAL A 3 8.95 -2.87 3.65
C VAL A 3 7.65 -3.15 4.42
N LEU A 4 6.53 -3.44 3.74
CA LEU A 4 5.26 -3.78 4.40
C LEU A 4 5.34 -5.12 5.13
N LEU A 5 5.99 -6.12 4.52
CA LEU A 5 6.18 -7.43 5.15
C LEU A 5 7.12 -7.39 6.36
N ALA A 6 7.96 -6.37 6.48
CA ALA A 6 8.83 -6.17 7.64
C ALA A 6 8.09 -5.52 8.83
N MET A 7 6.86 -5.04 8.63
CA MET A 7 6.10 -4.39 9.70
C MET A 7 5.46 -5.45 10.61
N PRO A 8 5.58 -5.30 11.95
CA PRO A 8 4.90 -6.19 12.87
C PRO A 8 3.39 -6.15 12.67
N GLY A 9 2.77 -7.32 12.65
CA GLY A 9 1.32 -7.47 12.44
C GLY A 9 0.91 -7.68 10.98
N ILE A 10 1.75 -7.36 10.00
CA ILE A 10 1.49 -7.67 8.59
C ILE A 10 1.98 -9.09 8.29
N ARG A 11 1.08 -9.97 7.84
CA ARG A 11 1.44 -11.32 7.41
C ARG A 11 1.72 -11.37 5.92
N GLU A 12 0.90 -10.67 5.15
CA GLU A 12 1.01 -10.65 3.70
C GLU A 12 0.67 -9.26 3.17
N ALA A 13 1.32 -8.85 2.10
CA ALA A 13 1.10 -7.57 1.46
C ALA A 13 1.36 -7.68 -0.04
N ILE A 14 0.48 -7.10 -0.86
CA ILE A 14 0.63 -7.02 -2.32
C ILE A 14 0.41 -5.58 -2.74
N VAL A 15 1.28 -5.04 -3.60
CA VAL A 15 1.14 -3.68 -4.15
C VAL A 15 0.88 -3.77 -5.65
N ILE A 16 -0.22 -3.15 -6.09
CA ILE A 16 -0.67 -3.18 -7.49
C ILE A 16 -0.78 -1.74 -7.99
N ALA A 17 -0.17 -1.45 -9.14
CA ALA A 17 -0.45 -0.23 -9.88
C ALA A 17 -1.81 -0.37 -10.58
N ARG A 18 -2.77 0.48 -10.19
CA ARG A 18 -4.04 0.61 -10.89
C ARG A 18 -4.05 1.86 -11.75
N ASN A 19 -4.52 1.69 -12.98
CA ASN A 19 -4.88 2.82 -13.82
C ASN A 19 -6.30 3.24 -13.44
N ASP A 20 -6.44 4.44 -12.91
CA ASP A 20 -7.75 5.03 -12.65
C ASP A 20 -8.33 5.52 -13.99
N ASN A 21 -8.90 4.62 -14.79
CA ASN A 21 -9.42 4.91 -16.13
C ASN A 21 -10.76 5.66 -16.09
N GLN A 22 -10.84 6.75 -15.34
CA GLN A 22 -12.01 7.62 -15.29
C GLN A 22 -11.61 9.07 -15.57
N GLY A 23 -11.42 9.38 -16.86
CA GLY A 23 -11.29 10.76 -17.35
C GLY A 23 -9.84 11.25 -17.51
N ASP A 24 -9.40 11.32 -18.76
CA ASP A 24 -8.41 12.24 -19.33
C ASP A 24 -7.00 12.39 -18.73
N SER A 25 -6.59 11.61 -17.73
CA SER A 25 -5.19 11.64 -17.29
C SER A 25 -4.71 10.28 -16.80
N ASP A 26 -3.61 9.82 -17.40
CA ASP A 26 -2.84 8.61 -17.09
C ASP A 26 -2.28 8.66 -15.65
N SER A 27 -3.18 8.62 -14.68
CA SER A 27 -2.85 8.67 -13.25
C SER A 27 -2.78 7.23 -12.74
N GLN A 28 -1.64 6.59 -12.96
CA GLN A 28 -1.35 5.32 -12.31
C GLN A 28 -1.23 5.56 -10.80
N ARG A 29 -2.06 4.89 -10.01
CA ARG A 29 -2.02 4.95 -8.54
C ARG A 29 -1.62 3.60 -7.98
N LEU A 30 -0.73 3.60 -6.99
CA LEU A 30 -0.35 2.39 -6.28
C LEU A 30 -1.39 2.09 -5.19
N VAL A 31 -1.90 0.86 -5.16
CA VAL A 31 -2.81 0.36 -4.14
C VAL A 31 -2.15 -0.82 -3.44
N ALA A 32 -2.07 -0.78 -2.11
CA ALA A 32 -1.56 -1.88 -1.31
C ALA A 32 -2.71 -2.66 -0.66
N TYR A 33 -2.72 -3.97 -0.85
CA TYR A 33 -3.57 -4.91 -0.15
C TYR A 33 -2.75 -5.54 0.97
N VAL A 34 -3.25 -5.50 2.19
CA VAL A 34 -2.55 -5.99 3.38
C VAL A 34 -3.44 -6.95 4.16
N CYS A 35 -2.85 -8.04 4.65
CA CYS A 35 -3.49 -9.04 5.50
C CYS A 35 -2.72 -9.17 6.81
N GLY A 36 -3.45 -9.27 7.93
CA GLY A 36 -2.87 -9.39 9.27
C GLY A 36 -3.63 -8.58 10.30
N GLU A 37 -2.91 -7.94 11.23
CA GLU A 37 -3.49 -7.01 12.18
C GLU A 37 -3.96 -5.73 11.49
N ALA A 38 -5.04 -5.14 12.01
CA ALA A 38 -5.60 -3.89 11.51
C ALA A 38 -4.67 -2.73 11.88
N VAL A 39 -3.71 -2.43 11.00
CA VAL A 39 -2.82 -1.27 11.11
C VAL A 39 -3.42 -0.08 10.36
N ALA A 40 -3.38 1.09 10.97
CA ALA A 40 -3.85 2.32 10.34
C ALA A 40 -3.04 2.66 9.07
N ALA A 41 -3.74 3.05 8.00
CA ALA A 41 -3.14 3.37 6.71
C ALA A 41 -2.09 4.50 6.81
N GLU A 42 -2.33 5.49 7.67
CA GLU A 42 -1.40 6.59 7.93
C GLU A 42 -0.08 6.08 8.52
N HIS A 43 -0.14 5.08 9.40
CA HIS A 43 1.05 4.47 9.99
C HIS A 43 1.85 3.70 8.94
N LEU A 44 1.17 2.89 8.13
CA LEU A 44 1.79 2.18 7.00
C LEU A 44 2.48 3.16 6.03
N ARG A 45 1.79 4.25 5.68
CA ARG A 45 2.31 5.29 4.80
C ARG A 45 3.54 5.98 5.41
N ALA A 46 3.49 6.33 6.69
CA ALA A 46 4.58 7.00 7.38
C ALA A 46 5.84 6.13 7.46
N GLU A 47 5.70 4.83 7.76
CA GLU A 47 6.83 3.90 7.76
C GLU A 47 7.39 3.73 6.34
N LEU A 48 6.55 3.60 5.32
CA LEU A 48 7.02 3.48 3.94
C LEU A 48 7.80 4.71 3.48
N LEU A 49 7.37 5.92 3.85
CA LEU A 49 8.07 7.17 3.50
C LEU A 49 9.48 7.28 4.12
N LYS A 50 9.78 6.54 5.19
CA LYS A 50 11.14 6.51 5.76
C LYS A 50 12.12 5.69 4.91
N HIS A 51 11.60 4.75 4.12
CA HIS A 51 12.40 3.79 3.37
C HIS A 51 12.29 3.95 1.86
N LEU A 52 11.22 4.58 1.38
CA LEU A 52 10.86 4.70 -0.03
C LEU A 52 10.55 6.16 -0.37
N PRO A 53 10.84 6.59 -1.62
CA PRO A 53 10.42 7.90 -2.09
C PRO A 53 8.89 7.96 -2.24
N GLU A 54 8.32 9.17 -2.12
CA GLU A 54 6.87 9.38 -2.06
C GLU A 54 6.10 8.75 -3.23
N TYR A 55 6.65 8.74 -4.44
CA TYR A 55 6.01 8.15 -5.63
C TYR A 55 5.94 6.61 -5.60
N MET A 56 6.72 5.94 -4.74
CA MET A 56 6.65 4.49 -4.51
C MET A 56 5.72 4.12 -3.36
N VAL A 57 5.18 5.11 -2.65
CA VAL A 57 4.27 4.89 -1.53
C VAL A 57 2.85 4.74 -2.06
N PRO A 58 2.14 3.65 -1.70
CA PRO A 58 0.75 3.44 -2.10
C PRO A 58 -0.14 4.61 -1.69
N SER A 59 -1.01 5.02 -2.61
CA SER A 59 -2.01 6.07 -2.40
C SER A 59 -3.17 5.57 -1.54
N ALA A 60 -3.41 4.25 -1.54
CA ALA A 60 -4.47 3.59 -0.80
C ALA A 60 -3.98 2.27 -0.20
N PHE A 61 -4.48 1.96 0.99
CA PHE A 61 -4.24 0.71 1.70
C PHE A 61 -5.58 0.04 1.96
N VAL A 62 -5.73 -1.20 1.53
CA VAL A 62 -6.93 -2.01 1.70
C VAL A 62 -6.59 -3.18 2.59
N HIS A 63 -7.28 -3.29 3.71
CA HIS A 63 -7.12 -4.40 4.63
C HIS A 63 -8.05 -5.55 4.23
N LEU A 64 -7.50 -6.75 4.16
CA LEU A 64 -8.22 -7.98 3.79
C LEU A 64 -8.02 -9.01 4.91
N ASP A 65 -9.06 -9.80 5.18
CA ASP A 65 -8.98 -10.91 6.14
C ASP A 65 -8.03 -12.03 5.67
N SER A 66 -7.94 -12.23 4.35
CA SER A 66 -7.02 -13.14 3.66
C SER A 66 -6.83 -12.66 2.22
N LEU A 67 -5.64 -12.93 1.65
CA LEU A 67 -5.38 -12.78 0.20
C LEU A 67 -5.83 -14.02 -0.58
#